data_AF-A0A3A1X4K6-F1
#
_entry.id   AF-A0A3A1X4K6-F1
#
_cell.length_a   1.000
_cell.length_b   1.000
_cell.length_c   1.000
_cell.angle_alpha   90.00
_cell.angle_beta   90.00
_cell.angle_gamma   90.00
#
_symmetry.space_group_name_H-M   'P 1'
#
loop_
_entity.id
_entity.type
_entity.pdbx_description
1 polymer ?
#
loop_
_entity_poly.entity_id
_entity_poly.type
_entity_poly.pdbx_seq_one_letter_code
_entity_poly.pdbx_strand_id
1 'polypeptide(L)' 'VKKFAHEVLRHRILLTFEALADSITSDQVIDAIVKTVPAP' A
#
# COMPACT_ATOMS: atom_id res chain seq x y z
N VAL A 1 -8.55 -8.35 10.37
CA VAL A 1 -7.17 -8.07 9.89
C VAL A 1 -7.14 -7.00 8.79
N LYS A 2 -7.84 -7.16 7.65
CA LYS A 2 -7.78 -6.19 6.52
C LYS A 2 -8.02 -4.72 6.90
N LYS A 3 -8.87 -4.43 7.91
CA LYS A 3 -9.14 -3.07 8.40
C LYS A 3 -7.91 -2.31 8.96
N PHE A 4 -6.86 -3.02 9.38
CA PHE A 4 -5.64 -2.43 9.94
C PHE A 4 -4.48 -2.39 8.93
N ALA A 5 -4.69 -2.82 7.69
CA ALA A 5 -3.62 -2.96 6.70
C ALA A 5 -2.93 -1.62 6.41
N HIS A 6 -3.70 -0.54 6.27
CA HIS A 6 -3.13 0.78 6.02
C HIS A 6 -2.30 1.30 7.19
N GLU A 7 -2.79 1.20 8.42
CA GLU A 7 -2.04 1.69 9.60
C GLU A 7 -0.71 0.96 9.77
N VAL A 8 -0.68 -0.35 9.55
CA VAL A 8 0.56 -1.13 9.75
C VAL A 8 1.53 -0.96 8.58
N LEU A 9 1.05 -0.96 7.35
CA LEU A 9 1.90 -1.02 6.16
C LEU A 9 2.39 0.34 5.69
N ARG A 10 1.70 1.45 5.99
CA ARG A 10 2.16 2.81 5.61
C ARG A 10 3.56 3.12 6.14
N HIS A 11 3.88 2.64 7.34
CA HIS A 11 5.20 2.84 7.95
C HIS A 11 6.27 1.86 7.45
N ARG A 12 5.88 0.89 6.60
CA ARG A 12 6.72 -0.23 6.16
C ARG A 12 6.96 -0.27 4.65
N ILE A 13 6.32 0.63 3.91
CA ILE A 13 6.47 0.73 2.46
C ILE A 13 7.25 2.01 2.15
N LEU A 14 8.38 1.83 1.48
CA LEU A 14 9.20 2.90 0.94
C LEU A 14 8.96 2.99 -0.56
N LEU A 15 8.68 4.20 -1.04
CA LEU A 15 8.49 4.48 -2.47
C LEU A 15 9.83 4.87 -3.11
N THR A 16 9.99 4.52 -4.38
CA THR A 16 11.11 5.01 -5.17
C THR A 16 10.90 6.48 -5.53
N PHE A 17 11.97 7.17 -5.92
CA PHE A 17 11.90 8.56 -6.38
C PHE A 17 10.96 8.72 -7.59
N GLU A 18 11.03 7.79 -8.54
CA GLU A 18 10.16 7.79 -9.73
C GLU A 18 8.68 7.68 -9.35
N ALA A 19 8.33 6.77 -8.43
CA ALA A 19 6.96 6.62 -7.96
C ALA A 19 6.44 7.91 -7.28
N LEU A 20 7.29 8.61 -6.53
CA LEU A 20 6.92 9.91 -5.95
C LEU A 20 6.73 10.98 -7.02
N ALA A 21 7.58 11.01 -8.06
CA ALA A 21 7.43 11.93 -9.18
C ALA A 21 6.11 11.71 -9.95
N ASP A 22 5.69 10.46 -10.06
CA ASP A 22 4.39 10.05 -10.63
C ASP A 22 3.21 10.24 -9.67
N SER A 23 3.43 10.89 -8.52
CA SER A 23 2.40 11.12 -7.49
C SER A 23 1.73 9.85 -6.96
N ILE A 24 2.46 8.72 -6.96
CA ILE A 24 2.02 7.47 -6.35
C ILE A 24 2.09 7.60 -4.83
N THR A 25 1.07 7.07 -4.17
CA THR A 25 0.95 7.06 -2.70
C THR A 25 1.05 5.63 -2.16
N SER A 26 1.56 5.50 -0.92
CA SER A 26 1.61 4.20 -0.25
C SER A 26 0.22 3.57 -0.10
N ASP A 27 -0.85 4.37 0.00
CA ASP A 27 -2.21 3.87 0.10
C ASP A 27 -2.68 3.19 -1.18
N GLN A 28 -2.37 3.74 -2.35
CA GLN A 28 -2.68 3.09 -3.63
C GLN A 28 -1.98 1.72 -3.75
N VAL A 29 -0.74 1.62 -3.27
CA VAL A 29 0.01 0.36 -3.26
C VAL A 29 -0.60 -0.64 -2.29
N ILE A 30 -0.95 -0.20 -1.07
CA ILE A 30 -1.58 -1.05 -0.05
C ILE A 30 -2.93 -1.57 -0.54
N ASP A 31 -3.75 -0.73 -1.17
CA ASP A 31 -5.03 -1.12 -1.74
C ASP A 31 -4.87 -2.22 -2.81
N ALA A 32 -3.90 -2.07 -3.71
CA ALA A 32 -3.63 -3.06 -4.74
C ALA A 32 -3.24 -4.42 -4.12
N ILE A 33 -2.38 -4.41 -3.10
CA ILE A 33 -1.98 -5.62 -2.36
C ILE A 33 -3.20 -6.27 -1.69
N VAL A 34 -3.98 -5.51 -0.92
CA VAL A 34 -5.11 -6.05 -0.14
C VAL A 34 -6.23 -6.59 -1.04
N LYS A 35 -6.45 -5.98 -2.21
CA LYS A 35 -7.40 -6.46 -3.23
C LYS A 35 -6.93 -7.74 -3.90
N THR A 36 -5.63 -7.88 -4.15
CA THR A 36 -5.06 -9.04 -4.85
C THR A 36 -5.07 -10.30 -3.99
N VAL A 37 -5.05 -10.17 -2.66
CA VAL A 37 -5.07 -11.32 -1.74
C VAL A 37 -6.51 -11.74 -1.41
N PRO A 38 -7.00 -12.90 -1.91
CA PRO A 38 -8.32 -13.41 -1.55
C PRO A 38 -8.39 -13.70 -0.05
N ALA A 39 -9.55 -13.40 0.55
CA ALA A 39 -9.80 -13.74 1.94
C ALA A 39 -10.17 -15.25 2.05
N PRO A 40 -9.70 -15.96 3.10
CA PRO A 40 -10.18 -17.29 3.42
C PRO A 40 -11.67 -17.32 3.78
#